data_AF-A0A3M1YT86-F1
#
_entry.id   AF-A0A3M1YT86-F1
#
_cell.length_a   1.000
_cell.length_b   1.000
_cell.length_c   1.000
_cell.angle_alpha   90.00
_cell.angle_beta   90.00
_cell.angle_gamma   90.00
#
_symmetry.space_group_name_H-M   'P 1'
#
loop_
_entity.id
_entity.type
_entity.pdbx_description
1 polymer ?
#
loop_
_entity_poly.entity_id
_entity_poly.type
_entity_poly.pdbx_seq_one_letter_code
_entity_poly.pdbx_strand_id
1 'polypeptide(L)'
;MRGRFMIAEKRHQGSVLDFLRDIRVLQIVGQIIFGIIVVAALAILWTQIFSSLEAKNLTPNFDFLESRSGFVIAEHPDWYTTNSTYGQAFLVGVINTLRAVSIGLVLATILGIFIGIFLLSRNWLIRNIARAYVELLRNTPLLVQLIFWYFVVMLQIFKDEVTIPNEGIAYIPLRYITYVLVLAGMVLYGRMSRSPSRLGMPSGAILAIILIELAYLITEPAPLLFPAVGFLFLLGANFISINRRGYLLGFGLLAFLQWLASAVYVIFKGLSILPDAEVLPLETYPVFFISNKGFVMPEILPTARFNEWLAFAVLGLIVAFAIWVYAGRVTETTGRPIPRGWYAILSIVGFSLGGWFFVGTEAPPEQIPIVQDGEIVYMDRVSYLTSEDATRDEKALYSVEPFLVLLPEKPKFRFTQGTQVTPEYTALVLGLVIYTSAFIAEIVRA
;
A
#
# COMPACT_ATOMS: atom_id res chain seq x y z
N MET A 1 -3.02 88.14 -23.49
CA MET A 1 -2.55 88.16 -22.08
C MET A 1 -3.72 87.79 -21.17
N ARG A 2 -3.45 86.94 -20.17
CA ARG A 2 -4.34 86.53 -19.04
C ARG A 2 -5.53 85.64 -19.44
N GLY A 3 -5.78 84.47 -18.88
CA GLY A 3 -5.22 83.74 -17.74
C GLY A 3 -6.29 82.76 -17.27
N ARG A 4 -6.00 81.45 -17.32
CA ARG A 4 -6.83 80.37 -16.76
C ARG A 4 -7.13 80.64 -15.28
N PHE A 5 -8.40 80.62 -14.88
CA PHE A 5 -8.78 80.40 -13.49
C PHE A 5 -9.43 79.02 -13.37
N MET A 6 -8.61 78.05 -12.97
CA MET A 6 -9.07 76.81 -12.34
C MET A 6 -9.64 77.18 -10.96
N ILE A 7 -10.90 76.84 -10.71
CA ILE A 7 -11.45 76.81 -9.36
C ILE A 7 -10.90 75.54 -8.71
N ALA A 8 -9.96 75.70 -7.79
CA ALA A 8 -9.40 74.62 -7.01
C ALA A 8 -10.43 74.16 -5.96
N GLU A 9 -10.87 72.92 -6.08
CA GLU A 9 -11.68 72.25 -5.06
C GLU A 9 -10.82 72.04 -3.81
N LYS A 10 -11.21 72.70 -2.72
CA LYS A 10 -10.49 72.71 -1.45
C LYS A 10 -10.68 71.33 -0.79
N ARG A 11 -9.73 70.40 -0.97
CA ARG A 11 -9.67 69.16 -0.17
C ARG A 11 -9.58 69.53 1.30
N HIS A 12 -10.65 69.28 2.06
CA HIS A 12 -10.62 69.33 3.51
C HIS A 12 -9.54 68.35 4.01
N GLN A 13 -8.45 68.89 4.56
CA GLN A 13 -7.50 68.11 5.34
C GLN A 13 -8.26 67.68 6.61
N GLY A 14 -8.65 66.41 6.68
CA GLY A 14 -9.31 65.85 7.86
C GLY A 14 -8.45 66.11 9.09
N SER A 15 -9.08 66.61 10.16
CA SER A 15 -8.39 66.91 11.41
C SER A 15 -7.79 65.64 12.00
N VAL A 16 -6.68 65.73 12.75
CA VAL A 16 -6.16 64.60 13.54
C VAL A 16 -7.25 64.01 14.45
N LEU A 17 -8.20 64.85 14.88
CA LEU A 17 -9.37 64.45 15.65
C LEU A 17 -10.38 63.61 14.85
N ASP A 18 -10.48 63.79 13.53
CA ASP A 18 -11.36 62.99 12.66
C ASP A 18 -10.75 61.60 12.41
N PHE A 19 -9.42 61.52 12.31
CA PHE A 19 -8.68 60.25 12.20
C PHE A 19 -8.79 59.41 13.48
N LEU A 20 -8.70 60.04 14.66
CA LEU A 20 -8.85 59.36 15.96
C LEU A 20 -10.30 58.98 16.31
N ARG A 21 -11.29 59.56 15.62
CA ARG A 21 -12.73 59.21 15.75
C ARG A 21 -13.21 58.24 14.68
N ASP A 22 -12.34 57.88 13.71
CA ASP A 22 -12.65 56.86 12.73
C ASP A 22 -12.88 55.52 13.44
N ILE A 23 -14.03 54.90 13.18
CA ILE A 23 -14.45 53.61 13.74
C ILE A 23 -13.37 52.55 13.48
N ARG A 24 -12.70 52.59 12.32
CA ARG A 24 -11.63 51.64 11.98
C ARG A 24 -10.42 51.80 12.89
N VAL A 25 -10.03 53.04 13.19
CA VAL A 25 -8.90 53.34 14.08
C VAL A 25 -9.24 52.96 15.52
N LEU A 26 -10.45 53.27 16.00
CA LEU A 26 -10.93 52.86 17.32
C LEU A 26 -11.02 51.34 17.48
N GLN A 27 -11.41 50.62 16.43
CA GLN A 27 -11.41 49.15 16.43
C GLN A 27 -9.99 48.58 16.54
N ILE A 28 -9.03 49.11 15.78
CA ILE A 28 -7.63 48.68 15.85
C ILE A 28 -7.04 48.97 17.24
N VAL A 29 -7.26 50.18 17.77
CA VAL A 29 -6.80 50.55 19.11
C VAL A 29 -7.44 49.67 20.18
N GLY A 30 -8.74 49.40 20.07
CA GLY A 30 -9.46 48.49 20.96
C GLY A 30 -8.92 47.06 20.92
N GLN A 31 -8.60 46.52 19.74
CA GLN A 31 -7.96 45.22 19.58
C GLN A 31 -6.54 45.18 20.18
N ILE A 32 -5.76 46.25 20.02
CA ILE A 32 -4.42 46.36 20.63
C ILE A 32 -4.53 46.36 22.15
N ILE A 33 -5.41 47.19 22.72
CA ILE A 33 -5.63 47.26 24.18
C ILE A 33 -6.10 45.90 24.71
N PHE A 34 -7.08 45.29 24.04
CA PHE A 34 -7.56 43.96 24.41
C PHE A 34 -6.43 42.92 24.34
N GLY A 35 -5.62 42.93 23.28
CA GLY A 35 -4.45 42.06 23.15
C GLY A 35 -3.45 42.25 24.29
N ILE A 36 -3.16 43.50 24.67
CA ILE A 36 -2.30 43.83 25.82
C ILE A 36 -2.89 43.26 27.11
N ILE A 37 -4.19 43.43 27.36
CA ILE A 37 -4.87 42.90 28.55
C ILE A 37 -4.77 41.37 28.60
N VAL A 38 -5.03 40.69 27.47
CA VAL A 38 -4.93 39.23 27.39
C VAL A 38 -3.50 38.76 27.66
N VAL A 39 -2.50 39.39 27.04
CA VAL A 39 -1.09 39.05 27.24
C VAL A 39 -0.68 39.28 28.70
N ALA A 40 -1.08 40.41 29.29
CA ALA A 40 -0.81 40.71 30.70
C ALA A 40 -1.48 39.69 31.63
N ALA A 41 -2.73 39.34 31.39
CA ALA A 41 -3.45 38.33 32.17
C ALA A 41 -2.76 36.94 32.06
N LEU A 42 -2.38 36.53 30.86
CA LEU A 42 -1.64 35.27 30.64
C LEU A 42 -0.28 35.29 31.31
N ALA A 43 0.45 36.41 31.27
CA ALA A 43 1.74 36.56 31.93
C ALA A 43 1.62 36.48 33.47
N ILE A 44 0.58 37.10 34.04
CA ILE A 44 0.28 37.01 35.47
C ILE A 44 -0.05 35.56 35.85
N LEU A 45 -0.91 34.88 35.09
CA LEU A 45 -1.25 33.48 35.34
C LEU A 45 0.00 32.58 35.25
N TRP A 46 0.82 32.77 34.21
CA TRP A 46 2.05 32.02 34.02
C TRP A 46 2.98 32.16 35.23
N THR A 47 3.29 33.39 35.64
CA THR A 47 4.19 33.65 36.77
C THR A 47 3.63 33.11 38.10
N GLN A 48 2.32 33.21 38.34
CA GLN A 48 1.69 32.65 39.54
C GLN A 48 1.71 31.12 39.57
N ILE A 49 1.46 30.47 38.43
CA ILE A 49 1.53 29.01 38.32
C ILE A 49 2.96 28.53 38.57
N PHE A 50 3.95 29.11 37.88
CA PHE A 50 5.34 28.68 38.00
C PHE A 50 5.90 28.90 39.40
N SER A 51 5.65 30.06 40.01
CA SER A 51 6.07 30.31 41.40
C SER A 51 5.40 29.36 42.41
N SER A 52 4.12 29.01 42.19
CA SER A 52 3.41 28.04 43.03
C SER A 52 3.91 26.62 42.87
N LEU A 53 4.36 26.25 41.67
CA LEU A 53 4.94 24.94 41.35
C LEU A 53 6.37 24.83 41.88
N GLU A 54 7.17 25.88 41.73
CA GLU A 54 8.54 25.96 42.25
C GLU A 54 8.56 25.84 43.77
N ALA A 55 7.65 26.52 44.48
CA ALA A 55 7.48 26.37 45.92
C ALA A 55 7.15 24.93 46.38
N LYS A 56 6.70 24.07 45.45
CA LYS A 56 6.38 22.66 45.69
C LYS A 56 7.40 21.68 45.09
N ASN A 57 8.51 22.16 44.54
CA ASN A 57 9.47 21.35 43.77
C ASN A 57 8.81 20.58 42.59
N LEU A 58 7.76 21.15 42.01
CA LEU A 58 7.02 20.62 40.85
C LEU A 58 7.27 21.47 39.61
N THR A 59 8.48 22.04 39.48
CA THR A 59 8.83 22.85 38.32
C THR A 59 8.65 22.02 37.04
N PRO A 60 7.79 22.46 36.10
CA PRO A 60 7.64 21.76 34.83
C PRO A 60 8.97 21.77 34.09
N ASN A 61 9.55 20.59 33.89
CA ASN A 61 10.81 20.39 33.17
C ASN A 61 10.67 19.20 32.20
N PHE A 62 11.69 19.00 31.37
CA PHE A 62 11.78 17.87 30.44
C PHE A 62 12.69 16.76 30.94
N ASP A 63 13.20 16.85 32.18
CA ASP A 63 14.14 15.88 32.76
C ASP A 63 13.50 14.49 32.87
N PHE A 64 12.17 14.44 32.98
CA PHE A 64 11.42 13.18 32.94
C PHE A 64 11.68 12.38 31.66
N LEU A 65 12.00 13.01 30.52
CA LEU A 65 12.29 12.32 29.27
C LEU A 65 13.56 11.46 29.35
N GLU A 66 14.49 11.80 30.23
CA GLU A 66 15.72 11.02 30.48
C GLU A 66 15.52 9.97 31.56
N SER A 67 14.47 10.09 32.38
CA SER A 67 14.14 9.10 33.39
C SER A 67 13.65 7.79 32.76
N ARG A 68 13.89 6.68 33.46
CA ARG A 68 13.51 5.32 33.01
C ARG A 68 11.98 5.20 32.92
N SER A 69 11.48 4.66 31.81
CA SER A 69 10.05 4.48 31.55
C SER A 69 9.43 3.41 32.46
N GLY A 70 10.10 2.27 32.65
CA GLY A 70 9.67 1.20 33.55
C GLY A 70 8.49 0.35 33.05
N PHE A 71 8.04 0.53 31.81
CA PHE A 71 6.93 -0.23 31.21
C PHE A 71 7.29 -0.81 29.83
N VAL A 72 6.61 -1.89 29.46
CA VAL A 72 6.72 -2.53 28.14
C VAL A 72 5.68 -1.92 27.20
N ILE A 73 6.07 -1.67 25.95
CA ILE A 73 5.16 -1.33 24.86
C ILE A 73 4.96 -2.61 24.05
N ALA A 74 3.73 -2.97 23.66
CA ALA A 74 3.48 -4.24 22.97
C ALA A 74 4.20 -4.32 21.61
N GLU A 75 4.02 -3.31 20.76
CA GLU A 75 4.73 -3.17 19.48
C GLU A 75 5.91 -2.22 19.69
N HIS A 76 7.15 -2.72 19.63
CA HIS A 76 8.33 -1.88 19.80
C HIS A 76 9.49 -2.38 18.94
N PRO A 77 10.41 -1.49 18.52
CA PRO A 77 11.66 -1.91 17.89
C PRO A 77 12.57 -2.68 18.86
N ASP A 78 13.50 -3.46 18.29
CA ASP A 78 14.45 -4.32 19.03
C ASP A 78 15.29 -3.57 20.08
N TRP A 79 15.54 -2.27 19.88
CA TRP A 79 16.34 -1.44 20.79
C TRP A 79 15.59 -0.94 22.04
N TYR A 80 14.26 -1.08 22.10
CA TYR A 80 13.46 -0.60 23.23
C TYR A 80 13.31 -1.68 24.31
N THR A 81 13.53 -1.29 25.57
CA THR A 81 13.33 -2.17 26.74
C THR A 81 12.67 -1.40 27.89
N THR A 82 12.30 -2.08 28.99
CA THR A 82 11.79 -1.41 30.20
C THR A 82 12.82 -0.53 30.92
N ASN A 83 14.10 -0.63 30.52
CA ASN A 83 15.18 0.23 31.00
C ASN A 83 15.36 1.50 30.16
N SER A 84 14.70 1.57 29.00
CA SER A 84 14.71 2.75 28.12
C SER A 84 14.08 3.96 28.80
N THR A 85 14.42 5.15 28.32
CA THR A 85 13.92 6.41 28.88
C THR A 85 12.51 6.73 28.39
N TYR A 86 11.78 7.65 29.06
CA TYR A 86 10.48 8.12 28.56
C TYR A 86 10.57 8.79 27.19
N GLY A 87 11.66 9.47 26.88
CA GLY A 87 11.89 10.06 25.55
C GLY A 87 12.00 8.98 24.46
N GLN A 88 12.66 7.86 24.76
CA GLN A 88 12.70 6.70 23.89
C GLN A 88 11.33 6.03 23.76
N ALA A 89 10.58 5.89 24.85
CA ALA A 89 9.21 5.35 24.81
C ALA A 89 8.26 6.22 23.96
N PHE A 90 8.37 7.54 24.07
CA PHE A 90 7.63 8.48 23.23
C PHE A 90 7.99 8.31 21.75
N LEU A 91 9.28 8.17 21.43
CA LEU A 91 9.75 7.92 20.07
C LEU A 91 9.17 6.62 19.49
N VAL A 92 9.11 5.54 20.28
CA VAL A 92 8.43 4.30 19.86
C VAL A 92 6.97 4.58 19.50
N GLY A 93 6.25 5.34 20.33
CA GLY A 93 4.86 5.75 20.04
C GLY A 93 4.72 6.54 18.74
N VAL A 94 5.64 7.48 18.48
CA VAL A 94 5.67 8.25 17.22
C VAL A 94 5.94 7.35 16.02
N ILE A 95 6.93 6.45 16.11
CA ILE A 95 7.28 5.50 15.04
C ILE A 95 6.07 4.61 14.70
N ASN A 96 5.43 4.03 15.71
CA ASN A 96 4.24 3.19 15.52
C ASN A 96 3.07 3.98 14.92
N THR A 97 2.87 5.22 15.33
CA THR A 97 1.82 6.08 14.77
C THR A 97 2.08 6.36 13.30
N LEU A 98 3.31 6.74 12.94
CA LEU A 98 3.70 6.98 11.54
C LEU A 98 3.56 5.72 10.70
N ARG A 99 3.99 4.56 11.22
CA ARG A 99 3.85 3.27 10.55
C ARG A 99 2.38 2.87 10.35
N ALA A 100 1.53 3.09 11.34
CA ALA A 100 0.11 2.77 11.26
C ALA A 100 -0.61 3.71 10.27
N VAL A 101 -0.29 5.00 10.30
CA VAL A 101 -0.84 5.99 9.37
C VAL A 101 -0.36 5.73 7.95
N SER A 102 0.91 5.42 7.73
CA SER A 102 1.45 5.20 6.37
C SER A 102 0.80 3.98 5.71
N ILE A 103 0.74 2.85 6.41
CA ILE A 103 0.11 1.62 5.91
C ILE A 103 -1.41 1.83 5.81
N GLY A 104 -2.01 2.39 6.85
CA GLY A 104 -3.44 2.61 6.96
C GLY A 104 -3.98 3.51 5.85
N LEU A 105 -3.30 4.62 5.57
CA LEU A 105 -3.70 5.58 4.55
C LEU A 105 -3.67 4.96 3.15
N VAL A 106 -2.59 4.24 2.80
CA VAL A 106 -2.46 3.60 1.49
C VAL A 106 -3.56 2.56 1.29
N LEU A 107 -3.73 1.64 2.25
CA LEU A 107 -4.73 0.58 2.16
C LEU A 107 -6.17 1.12 2.19
N ALA A 108 -6.46 2.09 3.08
CA ALA A 108 -7.78 2.71 3.16
C ALA A 108 -8.13 3.46 1.88
N THR A 109 -7.16 4.13 1.26
CA THR A 109 -7.37 4.85 0.00
C THR A 109 -7.69 3.89 -1.14
N ILE A 110 -6.91 2.82 -1.28
CA ILE A 110 -7.15 1.80 -2.31
C ILE A 110 -8.55 1.19 -2.11
N LEU A 111 -8.83 0.69 -0.91
CA LEU A 111 -10.12 0.05 -0.59
C LEU A 111 -11.29 1.03 -0.77
N GLY A 112 -11.15 2.26 -0.27
CA GLY A 112 -12.18 3.28 -0.32
C GLY A 112 -12.52 3.70 -1.74
N ILE A 113 -11.52 3.82 -2.62
CA ILE A 113 -11.73 4.10 -4.04
C ILE A 113 -12.52 2.95 -4.70
N PHE A 114 -12.14 1.69 -4.46
CA PHE A 114 -12.86 0.55 -5.02
C PHE A 114 -14.33 0.49 -4.55
N ILE A 115 -14.57 0.65 -3.25
CA ILE A 115 -15.93 0.67 -2.70
C ILE A 115 -16.71 1.87 -3.24
N GLY A 116 -16.09 3.05 -3.37
CA GLY A 116 -16.69 4.24 -3.98
C GLY A 116 -17.14 4.00 -5.42
N ILE A 117 -16.29 3.35 -6.23
CA ILE A 117 -16.65 2.93 -7.60
C ILE A 117 -17.81 1.94 -7.58
N PHE A 118 -17.81 0.98 -6.65
CA PHE A 118 -18.91 0.01 -6.51
C PHE A 118 -20.24 0.66 -6.12
N LEU A 119 -20.23 1.74 -5.34
CA LEU A 119 -21.43 2.53 -5.02
C LEU A 119 -22.04 3.20 -6.26
N LEU A 120 -21.21 3.58 -7.24
CA LEU A 120 -21.64 4.15 -8.51
C LEU A 120 -22.06 3.09 -9.54
N SER A 121 -21.88 1.81 -9.23
CA SER A 121 -22.23 0.71 -10.14
C SER A 121 -23.73 0.70 -10.46
N ARG A 122 -24.05 0.45 -11.74
CA ARG A 122 -25.44 0.23 -12.19
C ARG A 122 -26.00 -1.10 -11.68
N ASN A 123 -25.15 -2.04 -11.28
CA ASN A 123 -25.57 -3.33 -10.77
C ASN A 123 -26.15 -3.16 -9.34
N TRP A 124 -27.42 -3.52 -9.18
CA TRP A 124 -28.15 -3.41 -7.92
C TRP A 124 -27.45 -4.15 -6.77
N LEU A 125 -26.93 -5.35 -7.00
CA LEU A 125 -26.32 -6.17 -5.94
C LEU A 125 -25.02 -5.54 -5.44
N ILE A 126 -24.11 -5.19 -6.37
CA ILE A 126 -22.81 -4.59 -6.05
C ILE A 126 -23.01 -3.29 -5.28
N ARG A 127 -23.91 -2.42 -5.78
CA ARG A 127 -24.21 -1.14 -5.15
C ARG A 127 -24.79 -1.31 -3.74
N ASN A 128 -25.66 -2.29 -3.52
CA ASN A 128 -26.28 -2.49 -2.20
C ASN A 128 -25.31 -3.12 -1.19
N ILE A 129 -24.46 -4.05 -1.63
CA ILE A 129 -23.40 -4.60 -0.76
C ILE A 129 -22.44 -3.49 -0.34
N ALA A 130 -21.98 -2.67 -1.29
CA ALA A 130 -21.11 -1.54 -1.01
C ALA A 130 -21.80 -0.50 -0.10
N ARG A 131 -23.10 -0.25 -0.29
CA ARG A 131 -23.90 0.64 0.57
C ARG A 131 -24.00 0.11 1.99
N ALA A 132 -24.32 -1.17 2.16
CA ALA A 132 -24.39 -1.81 3.48
C ALA A 132 -23.03 -1.73 4.20
N TYR A 133 -21.93 -1.98 3.49
CA TYR A 133 -20.58 -1.82 4.01
C TYR A 133 -20.34 -0.39 4.55
N VAL A 134 -20.60 0.64 3.73
CA VAL A 134 -20.36 2.03 4.13
C VAL A 134 -21.28 2.49 5.25
N GLU A 135 -22.58 2.17 5.17
CA GLU A 135 -23.57 2.55 6.20
C GLU A 135 -23.27 1.86 7.54
N LEU A 136 -22.89 0.58 7.55
CA LEU A 136 -22.56 -0.12 8.80
C LEU A 136 -21.31 0.47 9.45
N LEU A 137 -20.24 0.68 8.68
CA LEU A 137 -18.94 1.10 9.21
C LEU A 137 -18.90 2.56 9.64
N ARG A 138 -19.66 3.44 8.99
CA ARG A 138 -19.72 4.86 9.39
C ARG A 138 -20.62 5.09 10.61
N ASN A 139 -21.61 4.23 10.82
CA ASN A 139 -22.56 4.35 11.93
C ASN A 139 -22.14 3.58 13.19
N THR A 140 -21.08 2.77 13.12
CA THR A 140 -20.55 2.05 14.29
C THR A 140 -19.35 2.80 14.88
N PRO A 141 -19.28 2.97 16.22
CA PRO A 141 -18.14 3.62 16.85
C PRO A 141 -16.83 2.89 16.56
N LEU A 142 -15.77 3.63 16.26
CA LEU A 142 -14.46 3.05 15.94
C LEU A 142 -13.95 2.12 17.04
N LEU A 143 -14.17 2.46 18.31
CA LEU A 143 -13.77 1.62 19.44
C LEU A 143 -14.41 0.23 19.38
N VAL A 144 -15.70 0.13 19.02
CA VAL A 144 -16.40 -1.15 18.88
C VAL A 144 -15.79 -1.96 17.74
N GLN A 145 -15.43 -1.30 16.63
CA GLN A 145 -14.77 -1.96 15.51
C GLN A 145 -13.40 -2.49 15.93
N LEU A 146 -12.57 -1.69 16.61
CA LEU A 146 -11.25 -2.11 17.08
C LEU A 146 -11.34 -3.34 17.99
N ILE A 147 -12.29 -3.33 18.93
CA ILE A 147 -12.59 -4.48 19.79
C ILE A 147 -13.02 -5.70 18.96
N PHE A 148 -13.91 -5.52 17.97
CA PHE A 148 -14.33 -6.59 17.08
C PHE A 148 -13.16 -7.19 16.29
N TRP A 149 -12.31 -6.35 15.68
CA TRP A 149 -11.17 -6.81 14.90
C TRP A 149 -10.14 -7.56 15.76
N TYR A 150 -9.94 -7.13 17.00
CA TYR A 150 -9.05 -7.83 17.91
C TYR A 150 -9.69 -9.14 18.43
N PHE A 151 -10.81 -9.05 19.16
CA PHE A 151 -11.36 -10.20 19.87
C PHE A 151 -12.03 -11.21 18.95
N VAL A 152 -12.70 -10.79 17.88
CA VAL A 152 -13.38 -11.71 16.97
C VAL A 152 -12.44 -12.14 15.87
N VAL A 153 -11.85 -11.19 15.14
CA VAL A 153 -11.06 -11.54 13.96
C VAL A 153 -9.70 -12.12 14.33
N MET A 154 -8.88 -11.38 15.09
CA MET A 154 -7.54 -11.88 15.43
C MET A 154 -7.59 -13.09 16.37
N LEU A 155 -8.40 -13.06 17.43
CA LEU A 155 -8.38 -14.14 18.43
C LEU A 155 -9.28 -15.35 18.09
N GLN A 156 -10.39 -15.19 17.34
CA GLN A 156 -11.29 -16.31 17.04
C GLN A 156 -11.14 -16.86 15.63
N ILE A 157 -10.98 -16.01 14.62
CA ILE A 157 -10.88 -16.47 13.23
C ILE A 157 -9.50 -17.05 12.96
N PHE A 158 -8.44 -16.38 13.41
CA PHE A 158 -7.05 -16.83 13.22
C PHE A 158 -6.53 -17.69 14.39
N LYS A 159 -7.40 -18.52 15.00
CA LYS A 159 -6.97 -19.44 16.08
C LYS A 159 -5.88 -20.39 15.62
N ASP A 160 -6.07 -20.96 14.44
CA ASP A 160 -5.10 -21.79 13.77
C ASP A 160 -4.24 -20.91 12.86
N GLU A 161 -2.98 -21.29 12.73
CA GLU A 161 -2.02 -20.57 11.90
C GLU A 161 -2.35 -20.78 10.42
N VAL A 162 -2.57 -19.67 9.72
CA VAL A 162 -2.83 -19.63 8.28
C VAL A 162 -1.57 -19.13 7.59
N THR A 163 -1.06 -19.93 6.64
CA THR A 163 0.08 -19.58 5.80
C THR A 163 -0.37 -19.07 4.44
N ILE A 164 0.31 -18.06 3.90
CA ILE A 164 0.02 -17.51 2.58
C ILE A 164 1.33 -17.33 1.80
N PRO A 165 1.53 -18.05 0.68
CA PRO A 165 0.76 -19.21 0.24
C PRO A 165 0.87 -20.37 1.23
N ASN A 166 -0.03 -21.36 1.13
CA ASN A 166 0.06 -22.57 1.95
C ASN A 166 1.39 -23.28 1.66
N GLU A 167 2.02 -23.80 2.71
CA GLU A 167 3.22 -24.63 2.57
C GLU A 167 2.87 -25.92 1.81
N GLY A 168 3.72 -26.28 0.85
CA GLY A 168 3.61 -27.52 0.10
C GLY A 168 3.67 -27.32 -1.41
N ILE A 169 3.00 -28.21 -2.14
CA ILE A 169 2.96 -28.15 -3.61
C ILE A 169 1.63 -27.53 -4.01
N ALA A 170 1.66 -26.28 -4.46
CA ALA A 170 0.52 -25.64 -5.10
C ALA A 170 0.36 -26.19 -6.52
N TYR A 171 -0.77 -26.81 -6.78
CA TYR A 171 -1.10 -27.34 -8.10
C TYR A 171 -1.82 -26.26 -8.91
N ILE A 172 -1.12 -25.66 -9.88
CA ILE A 172 -1.72 -24.67 -10.79
C ILE A 172 -2.28 -25.40 -12.01
N PRO A 173 -3.60 -25.42 -12.22
CA PRO A 173 -4.18 -26.04 -13.41
C PRO A 173 -3.65 -25.37 -14.68
N LEU A 174 -3.20 -26.17 -15.65
CA LEU A 174 -2.71 -25.67 -16.94
C LEU A 174 -3.74 -24.80 -17.68
N ARG A 175 -5.04 -25.00 -17.40
CA ARG A 175 -6.14 -24.19 -17.93
C ARG A 175 -6.11 -22.71 -17.53
N TYR A 176 -5.43 -22.34 -16.44
CA TYR A 176 -5.33 -20.93 -16.06
C TYR A 176 -4.43 -20.16 -17.05
N ILE A 177 -3.42 -20.82 -17.61
CA ILE A 177 -2.54 -20.24 -18.63
C ILE A 177 -3.35 -19.92 -19.90
N THR A 178 -4.20 -20.85 -20.35
CA THR A 178 -5.05 -20.64 -21.52
C THR A 178 -6.06 -19.53 -21.30
N TYR A 179 -6.65 -19.40 -20.11
CA TYR A 179 -7.52 -18.26 -19.79
C TYR A 179 -6.81 -16.92 -19.92
N VAL A 180 -5.62 -16.79 -19.33
CA VAL A 180 -4.84 -15.55 -19.37
C VAL A 180 -4.46 -15.20 -20.81
N LEU A 181 -3.93 -16.16 -21.58
CA LEU A 181 -3.52 -15.92 -22.97
C LEU A 181 -4.70 -15.53 -23.87
N VAL A 182 -5.83 -16.24 -23.77
CA VAL A 182 -7.01 -15.97 -24.60
C VAL A 182 -7.65 -14.64 -24.21
N LEU A 183 -7.80 -14.36 -22.91
CA LEU A 183 -8.36 -13.10 -22.44
C LEU A 183 -7.48 -11.91 -22.84
N ALA A 184 -6.16 -12.02 -22.67
CA ALA A 184 -5.22 -11.00 -23.10
C ALA A 184 -5.31 -10.77 -24.63
N GLY A 185 -5.32 -11.84 -25.42
CA GLY A 185 -5.49 -11.77 -26.87
C GLY A 185 -6.78 -11.07 -27.28
N MET A 186 -7.90 -11.35 -26.61
CA MET A 186 -9.18 -10.70 -26.87
C MET A 186 -9.19 -9.22 -26.48
N VAL A 187 -8.55 -8.86 -25.35
CA VAL A 187 -8.42 -7.45 -24.94
C VAL A 187 -7.58 -6.68 -25.96
N LEU A 188 -6.46 -7.25 -26.40
CA LEU A 188 -5.61 -6.65 -27.44
C LEU A 188 -6.36 -6.52 -28.77
N TYR A 189 -7.04 -7.58 -29.20
CA TYR A 189 -7.84 -7.57 -30.42
C TYR A 189 -9.00 -6.56 -30.37
N GLY A 190 -9.65 -6.42 -29.21
CA GLY A 190 -10.68 -5.42 -28.97
C GLY A 190 -10.15 -3.99 -29.03
N ARG A 191 -8.91 -3.75 -28.62
CA ARG A 191 -8.26 -2.43 -28.71
C ARG A 191 -7.87 -2.03 -30.13
N MET A 192 -7.62 -3.01 -31.01
CA MET A 192 -7.23 -2.76 -32.41
C MET A 192 -8.39 -2.27 -33.31
N SER A 193 -9.66 -2.40 -32.88
CA SER A 193 -10.81 -2.02 -33.71
C SER A 193 -12.04 -1.62 -32.89
N ARG A 194 -12.70 -0.51 -33.25
CA ARG A 194 -13.87 0.05 -32.55
C ARG A 194 -15.20 -0.70 -32.77
N SER A 195 -15.16 -1.95 -33.24
CA SER A 195 -16.38 -2.73 -33.44
C SER A 195 -17.02 -3.10 -32.08
N PRO A 196 -18.32 -2.82 -31.85
CA PRO A 196 -19.00 -3.13 -30.59
C PRO A 196 -18.89 -4.60 -30.19
N SER A 197 -18.90 -5.52 -31.17
CA SER A 197 -18.78 -6.95 -30.92
C SER A 197 -17.37 -7.32 -30.40
N ARG A 198 -16.30 -6.67 -30.85
CA ARG A 198 -14.93 -7.00 -30.40
C ARG A 198 -14.69 -6.53 -28.97
N LEU A 199 -15.21 -5.36 -28.63
CA LEU A 199 -15.13 -4.79 -27.27
C LEU A 199 -15.87 -5.65 -26.23
N GLY A 200 -16.91 -6.39 -26.64
CA GLY A 200 -17.66 -7.30 -25.77
C GLY A 200 -17.05 -8.68 -25.58
N MET A 201 -16.06 -9.09 -26.38
CA MET A 201 -15.44 -10.42 -26.29
C MET A 201 -14.77 -10.71 -24.94
N PRO A 202 -13.98 -9.79 -24.34
CA PRO A 202 -13.36 -10.05 -23.04
C PRO A 202 -14.38 -10.33 -21.93
N SER A 203 -15.51 -9.62 -21.93
CA SER A 203 -16.58 -9.86 -20.95
C SER A 203 -17.25 -11.22 -21.13
N GLY A 204 -17.42 -11.67 -22.39
CA GLY A 204 -17.88 -13.02 -22.70
C GLY A 204 -16.90 -14.11 -22.25
N ALA A 205 -15.60 -13.87 -22.43
CA ALA A 205 -14.54 -14.77 -21.97
C ALA A 205 -14.50 -14.90 -20.45
N ILE A 206 -14.67 -13.79 -19.70
CA ILE A 206 -14.78 -13.83 -18.24
C ILE A 206 -15.97 -14.68 -17.80
N LEU A 207 -17.12 -14.55 -18.46
CA LEU A 207 -18.29 -15.39 -18.18
C LEU A 207 -17.99 -16.88 -18.45
N ALA A 208 -17.27 -17.19 -19.53
CA ALA A 208 -16.83 -18.57 -19.82
C ALA A 208 -15.91 -19.12 -18.73
N ILE A 209 -14.92 -18.33 -18.28
CA ILE A 209 -14.03 -18.73 -17.18
C ILE A 209 -14.83 -19.06 -15.93
N ILE A 210 -15.75 -18.17 -15.52
CA ILE A 210 -16.59 -18.38 -14.32
C ILE A 210 -17.39 -19.68 -14.46
N LEU A 211 -18.05 -19.90 -15.60
CA LEU A 211 -18.88 -21.07 -15.79
C LEU A 211 -18.07 -22.37 -15.91
N ILE A 212 -16.89 -22.34 -16.53
CA ILE A 212 -15.98 -23.49 -16.59
C ILE A 212 -15.43 -23.81 -15.20
N GLU A 213 -15.00 -22.84 -14.40
CA GLU A 213 -14.53 -23.09 -13.03
C GLU A 213 -15.64 -23.62 -12.13
N LEU A 214 -16.84 -23.04 -12.24
CA LEU A 214 -18.00 -23.51 -11.50
C LEU A 214 -18.36 -24.95 -11.89
N ALA A 215 -18.15 -25.34 -13.15
CA ALA A 215 -18.30 -26.71 -13.59
C ALA A 215 -17.23 -27.65 -13.04
N TYR A 216 -15.96 -27.25 -13.04
CA TYR A 216 -14.88 -28.04 -12.43
C TYR A 216 -15.10 -28.24 -10.93
N LEU A 217 -15.76 -27.29 -10.27
CA LEU A 217 -16.11 -27.39 -8.84
C LEU A 217 -17.27 -28.37 -8.58
N ILE A 218 -18.20 -28.53 -9.52
CA ILE A 218 -19.41 -29.36 -9.35
C ILE A 218 -19.25 -30.76 -9.95
N THR A 219 -18.59 -30.84 -11.10
CA THR A 219 -18.34 -32.07 -11.85
C THR A 219 -16.86 -32.39 -11.75
N GLU A 220 -16.51 -33.52 -11.11
CA GLU A 220 -15.24 -34.23 -11.36
C GLU A 220 -14.96 -34.29 -12.87
N PRO A 221 -13.68 -34.35 -13.32
CA PRO A 221 -13.26 -33.79 -14.60
C PRO A 221 -13.95 -34.48 -15.78
N ALA A 222 -15.09 -33.94 -16.19
CA ALA A 222 -15.90 -34.39 -17.32
C ALA A 222 -15.66 -33.40 -18.48
N PRO A 223 -14.61 -33.60 -19.30
CA PRO A 223 -14.01 -32.55 -20.13
C PRO A 223 -14.82 -32.21 -21.39
N LEU A 224 -16.04 -32.75 -21.53
CA LEU A 224 -16.78 -32.81 -22.79
C LEU A 224 -18.11 -32.03 -22.81
N LEU A 225 -18.65 -31.62 -21.66
CA LEU A 225 -19.92 -30.87 -21.59
C LEU A 225 -19.76 -29.38 -21.97
N PHE A 226 -18.75 -28.70 -21.45
CA PHE A 226 -18.48 -27.27 -21.73
C PHE A 226 -18.03 -26.93 -23.15
N PRO A 227 -17.22 -27.76 -23.82
CA PRO A 227 -16.88 -27.59 -25.23
C PRO A 227 -18.11 -27.59 -26.15
N ALA A 228 -19.06 -28.49 -25.89
CA ALA A 228 -20.30 -28.57 -26.66
C ALA A 228 -21.14 -27.30 -26.49
N VAL A 229 -21.28 -26.81 -25.25
CA VAL A 229 -21.98 -25.55 -24.96
C VAL A 229 -21.25 -24.36 -25.60
N GLY A 230 -19.93 -24.25 -25.43
CA GLY A 230 -19.10 -23.21 -26.03
C GLY A 230 -19.17 -23.16 -27.56
N PHE A 231 -19.10 -24.33 -28.20
CA PHE A 231 -19.19 -24.48 -29.65
C PHE A 231 -20.58 -24.10 -30.19
N LEU A 232 -21.65 -24.53 -29.52
CA LEU A 232 -23.03 -24.13 -29.86
C LEU A 232 -23.22 -22.61 -29.77
N PHE A 233 -22.61 -21.97 -28.78
CA PHE A 233 -22.62 -20.50 -28.64
C PHE A 233 -21.82 -19.80 -29.75
N LEU A 234 -20.66 -20.33 -30.16
CA LEU A 234 -19.88 -19.86 -31.30
C LEU A 234 -20.67 -19.92 -32.61
N LEU A 235 -21.33 -21.05 -32.87
CA LEU A 235 -22.15 -21.25 -34.07
C LEU A 235 -23.40 -20.35 -34.07
N GLY A 236 -24.06 -20.21 -32.92
CA GLY A 236 -25.27 -19.39 -32.76
C GLY A 236 -25.03 -17.87 -32.75
N ALA A 237 -23.81 -17.41 -32.48
CA ALA A 237 -23.50 -15.99 -32.34
C ALA A 237 -23.79 -15.15 -33.61
N ASN A 238 -23.80 -15.77 -34.78
CA ASN A 238 -24.08 -15.08 -36.05
C ASN A 238 -25.55 -14.68 -36.22
N PHE A 239 -26.48 -15.26 -35.46
CA PHE A 239 -27.92 -15.00 -35.54
C PHE A 239 -28.42 -13.98 -34.51
N ILE A 240 -27.51 -13.37 -33.73
CA ILE A 240 -27.87 -12.55 -32.58
C ILE A 240 -27.43 -11.10 -32.80
N SER A 241 -28.16 -10.15 -32.18
CA SER A 241 -27.89 -8.71 -32.26
C SER A 241 -26.41 -8.35 -32.01
N ILE A 242 -25.93 -7.32 -32.72
CA ILE A 242 -24.52 -6.87 -32.72
C ILE A 242 -23.96 -6.62 -31.32
N ASN A 243 -24.78 -6.11 -30.39
CA ASN A 243 -24.39 -5.83 -28.99
C ASN A 243 -24.16 -7.10 -28.17
N ARG A 244 -24.88 -8.19 -28.44
CA ARG A 244 -24.73 -9.47 -27.73
C ARG A 244 -23.75 -10.41 -28.44
N ARG A 245 -23.55 -10.22 -29.75
CA ARG A 245 -22.62 -10.99 -30.58
C ARG A 245 -21.21 -11.07 -29.98
N GLY A 246 -20.71 -9.97 -29.42
CA GLY A 246 -19.39 -9.93 -28.78
C GLY A 246 -19.23 -10.88 -27.61
N TYR A 247 -20.19 -10.85 -26.68
CA TYR A 247 -20.20 -11.73 -25.50
C TYR A 247 -20.22 -13.21 -25.90
N LEU A 248 -21.03 -13.58 -26.89
CA LEU A 248 -21.15 -14.96 -27.35
C LEU A 248 -19.90 -15.45 -28.07
N LEU A 249 -19.31 -14.60 -28.91
CA LEU A 249 -18.03 -14.90 -29.58
C LEU A 249 -16.90 -15.07 -28.57
N GLY A 250 -16.82 -14.19 -27.56
CA GLY A 250 -15.83 -14.29 -26.49
C GLY A 250 -16.01 -15.55 -25.65
N PHE A 251 -17.24 -15.83 -25.22
CA PHE A 251 -17.57 -17.04 -24.46
C PHE A 251 -17.21 -18.31 -25.23
N GLY A 252 -17.73 -18.43 -26.45
CA GLY A 252 -17.57 -19.65 -27.23
C GLY A 252 -16.12 -19.87 -27.67
N LEU A 253 -15.39 -18.82 -28.07
CA LEU A 253 -13.97 -18.94 -28.42
C LEU A 253 -13.12 -19.39 -27.23
N LEU A 254 -13.35 -18.85 -26.03
CA LEU A 254 -12.61 -19.29 -24.86
C LEU A 254 -12.92 -20.75 -24.51
N ALA A 255 -14.21 -21.12 -24.46
CA ALA A 255 -14.62 -22.49 -24.17
C ALA A 255 -14.09 -23.51 -25.20
N PHE A 256 -14.08 -23.14 -26.49
CA PHE A 256 -13.53 -23.98 -27.55
C PHE A 256 -12.00 -24.13 -27.46
N LEU A 257 -11.26 -23.04 -27.25
CA LEU A 257 -9.81 -23.11 -27.11
C LEU A 257 -9.40 -23.87 -25.85
N GLN A 258 -10.18 -23.74 -24.76
CA GLN A 258 -9.96 -24.53 -23.56
C GLN A 258 -10.13 -26.02 -23.82
N TRP A 259 -11.18 -26.40 -24.55
CA TRP A 259 -11.38 -27.79 -24.96
C TRP A 259 -10.24 -28.31 -25.83
N LEU A 260 -9.83 -27.51 -26.83
CA LEU A 260 -8.74 -27.88 -27.72
C LEU A 260 -7.45 -28.11 -26.93
N ALA A 261 -7.15 -27.24 -25.96
CA ALA A 261 -6.01 -27.40 -25.06
C ALA A 261 -6.09 -28.69 -24.23
N SER A 262 -7.28 -29.00 -23.66
CA SER A 262 -7.50 -30.26 -22.95
C SER A 262 -7.38 -31.50 -23.86
N ALA A 263 -7.88 -31.44 -25.10
CA ALA A 263 -7.75 -32.53 -26.06
C ALA A 263 -6.28 -32.77 -26.44
N VAL A 264 -5.52 -31.70 -26.70
CA VAL A 264 -4.07 -31.76 -26.94
C VAL A 264 -3.37 -32.38 -25.73
N TYR A 265 -3.70 -31.93 -24.51
CA TYR A 265 -3.14 -32.51 -23.29
C TYR A 265 -3.39 -34.02 -23.20
N VAL A 266 -4.63 -34.49 -23.41
CA VAL A 266 -4.98 -35.91 -23.35
C VAL A 266 -4.18 -36.73 -24.38
N ILE A 267 -4.00 -36.21 -25.59
CA ILE A 267 -3.19 -36.87 -26.64
C ILE A 267 -1.72 -36.96 -26.20
N PHE A 268 -1.14 -35.86 -25.75
CA PHE A 268 0.27 -35.81 -25.35
C PHE A 268 0.55 -36.63 -24.09
N LYS A 269 -0.41 -36.68 -23.15
CA LYS A 269 -0.39 -37.61 -22.01
C LYS A 269 -0.41 -39.07 -22.49
N GLY A 270 -1.27 -39.40 -23.45
CA GLY A 270 -1.34 -40.75 -24.04
C GLY A 270 -0.04 -41.18 -24.74
N LEU A 271 0.77 -40.21 -25.19
CA LEU A 271 2.10 -40.42 -25.77
C LEU A 271 3.24 -40.38 -24.73
N SER A 272 2.92 -40.29 -23.44
CA SER A 272 3.89 -40.16 -22.33
C SER A 272 4.84 -38.94 -22.46
N ILE A 273 4.43 -37.90 -23.19
CA ILE A 273 5.20 -36.66 -23.37
C ILE A 273 4.96 -35.70 -22.21
N LEU A 274 3.74 -35.70 -21.66
CA LEU A 274 3.31 -34.81 -20.57
C LEU A 274 3.07 -35.60 -19.27
N PRO A 275 3.24 -34.94 -18.11
CA PRO A 275 3.00 -35.57 -16.80
C PRO A 275 1.55 -36.03 -16.64
N ASP A 276 1.30 -36.92 -15.67
CA ASP A 276 -0.02 -37.53 -15.48
C ASP A 276 -1.12 -36.57 -15.02
N ALA A 277 -0.74 -35.43 -14.44
CA ALA A 277 -1.65 -34.47 -13.84
C ALA A 277 -1.70 -33.16 -14.65
N GLU A 278 -2.91 -32.64 -14.94
CA GLU A 278 -3.16 -31.37 -15.66
C GLU A 278 -2.80 -30.12 -14.83
N VAL A 279 -1.81 -30.26 -13.96
CA VAL A 279 -1.41 -29.26 -13.00
C VAL A 279 0.10 -29.10 -13.06
N LEU A 280 0.54 -27.86 -12.98
CA LEU A 280 1.93 -27.53 -12.72
C LEU A 280 2.13 -27.58 -11.20
N PRO A 281 2.92 -28.53 -10.67
CA PRO A 281 3.33 -28.48 -9.28
C PRO A 281 4.27 -27.28 -9.08
N LEU A 282 3.92 -26.39 -8.18
CA LEU A 282 4.76 -25.29 -7.74
C LEU A 282 5.05 -25.49 -6.26
N GLU A 283 6.32 -25.70 -5.90
CA GLU A 283 6.73 -25.69 -4.50
C GLU A 283 6.53 -24.28 -3.95
N THR A 284 5.60 -24.16 -3.01
CA THR A 284 5.25 -22.90 -2.38
C THR A 284 5.78 -22.87 -0.96
N TYR A 285 6.61 -21.86 -0.70
CA TYR A 285 7.06 -21.52 0.64
C TYR A 285 6.15 -20.46 1.24
N PRO A 286 5.76 -20.60 2.51
CA PRO A 286 4.93 -19.63 3.19
C PRO A 286 5.67 -18.29 3.31
N VAL A 287 5.06 -17.23 2.78
CA VAL A 287 5.62 -15.87 2.80
C VAL A 287 5.04 -15.08 3.97
N PHE A 288 3.76 -15.27 4.25
CA PHE A 288 3.05 -14.65 5.35
C PHE A 288 2.46 -15.71 6.27
N PHE A 289 2.51 -15.43 7.56
CA PHE A 289 1.91 -16.27 8.60
C PHE A 289 0.93 -15.42 9.39
N ILE A 290 -0.30 -15.89 9.54
CA ILE A 290 -1.36 -15.19 10.27
C ILE A 290 -1.85 -16.12 11.37
N SER A 291 -1.82 -15.64 12.61
CA SER A 291 -2.31 -16.38 13.76
C SER A 291 -2.87 -15.44 14.83
N ASN A 292 -3.47 -16.00 15.87
CA ASN A 292 -3.89 -15.27 17.06
C ASN A 292 -2.71 -14.67 17.86
N LYS A 293 -1.47 -15.04 17.53
CA LYS A 293 -0.25 -14.45 18.09
C LYS A 293 0.27 -13.27 17.28
N GLY A 294 -0.39 -12.94 16.17
CA GLY A 294 -0.02 -11.84 15.30
C GLY A 294 0.24 -12.26 13.86
N PHE A 295 0.76 -11.31 13.12
CA PHE A 295 1.06 -11.42 11.69
C PHE A 295 2.57 -11.41 11.48
N VAL A 296 3.10 -12.40 10.75
CA VAL A 296 4.52 -12.47 10.41
C VAL A 296 4.67 -12.33 8.91
N MET A 297 5.55 -11.43 8.50
CA MET A 297 5.81 -11.11 7.10
C MET A 297 7.31 -11.11 6.82
N PRO A 298 7.72 -11.16 5.54
CA PRO A 298 9.12 -11.07 5.17
C PRO A 298 9.72 -9.79 5.73
N GLU A 299 10.90 -9.93 6.30
CA GLU A 299 11.64 -8.83 6.86
C GLU A 299 12.51 -8.20 5.77
N ILE A 300 12.46 -6.86 5.66
CA ILE A 300 13.27 -6.11 4.72
C ILE A 300 14.33 -5.36 5.52
N LEU A 301 15.60 -5.73 5.33
CA LEU A 301 16.73 -5.14 6.02
C LEU A 301 17.53 -4.25 5.07
N PRO A 302 17.84 -3.00 5.47
CA PRO A 302 18.83 -2.20 4.76
C PRO A 302 20.21 -2.82 4.96
N THR A 303 20.95 -2.99 3.87
CA THR A 303 22.31 -3.55 3.91
C THR A 303 23.36 -2.44 3.99
N ALA A 304 24.64 -2.81 4.05
CA ALA A 304 25.74 -1.84 3.96
C ALA A 304 25.65 -0.97 2.68
N ARG A 305 25.03 -1.49 1.63
CA ARG A 305 24.90 -0.88 0.30
C ARG A 305 23.67 0.02 0.15
N PHE A 306 22.78 0.04 1.15
CA PHE A 306 21.54 0.79 1.10
C PHE A 306 21.75 2.29 0.83
N ASN A 307 22.75 2.92 1.47
CA ASN A 307 23.00 4.35 1.34
C ASN A 307 23.46 4.75 -0.07
N GLU A 308 24.27 3.91 -0.71
CA GLU A 308 24.73 4.13 -2.08
C GLU A 308 23.54 4.07 -3.04
N TRP A 309 22.69 3.05 -2.91
CA TRP A 309 21.47 2.92 -3.68
C TRP A 309 20.50 4.08 -3.44
N LEU A 310 20.37 4.52 -2.19
CA LEU A 310 19.51 5.65 -1.81
C LEU A 310 19.94 6.94 -2.52
N ALA A 311 21.25 7.15 -2.72
CA ALA A 311 21.73 8.31 -3.47
C ALA A 311 21.23 8.32 -4.93
N PHE A 312 21.20 7.16 -5.60
CA PHE A 312 20.61 7.03 -6.94
C PHE A 312 19.10 7.27 -6.91
N ALA A 313 18.38 6.72 -5.94
CA ALA A 313 16.94 6.93 -5.81
C ALA A 313 16.60 8.42 -5.59
N VAL A 314 17.36 9.12 -4.74
CA VAL A 314 17.23 10.56 -4.50
C VAL A 314 17.55 11.37 -5.76
N LEU A 315 18.59 11.00 -6.50
CA LEU A 315 18.89 11.62 -7.80
C LEU A 315 17.72 11.43 -8.79
N GLY A 316 17.14 10.23 -8.82
CA GLY A 316 15.94 9.93 -9.60
C GLY A 316 14.76 10.83 -9.27
N LEU A 317 14.53 11.11 -7.98
CA LEU A 317 13.51 12.05 -7.50
C LEU A 317 13.79 13.49 -7.91
N ILE A 318 15.04 13.95 -7.80
CA ILE A 318 15.45 15.30 -8.21
C ILE A 318 15.22 15.49 -9.72
N VAL A 319 15.65 14.51 -10.53
CA VAL A 319 15.45 14.53 -11.98
C VAL A 319 13.96 14.47 -12.33
N ALA A 320 13.19 13.64 -11.63
CA ALA A 320 11.74 13.55 -11.82
C ALA A 320 11.03 14.89 -11.53
N PHE A 321 11.43 15.57 -10.46
CA PHE A 321 10.92 16.91 -10.14
C PHE A 321 11.30 17.93 -11.21
N ALA A 322 12.55 17.92 -11.67
CA ALA A 322 13.01 18.80 -12.75
C ALA A 322 12.23 18.56 -14.05
N ILE A 323 12.03 17.30 -14.44
CA ILE A 323 11.20 16.91 -15.60
C ILE A 323 9.77 17.39 -15.42
N TRP A 324 9.18 17.20 -14.24
CA TRP A 324 7.81 17.62 -13.95
C TRP A 324 7.62 19.13 -14.13
N VAL A 325 8.55 19.93 -13.59
CA VAL A 325 8.53 21.39 -13.70
C VAL A 325 8.77 21.83 -15.15
N TYR A 326 9.79 21.28 -15.82
CA TYR A 326 10.12 21.62 -17.20
C TYR A 326 8.99 21.25 -18.17
N ALA A 327 8.50 20.02 -18.13
CA ALA A 327 7.41 19.56 -18.98
C ALA A 327 6.09 20.31 -18.69
N GLY A 328 5.87 20.74 -17.44
CA GLY A 328 4.79 21.67 -17.08
C GLY A 328 4.89 22.98 -17.84
N ARG A 329 6.04 23.66 -17.76
CA ARG A 329 6.28 24.93 -18.47
C ARG A 329 6.18 24.80 -19.99
N VAL A 330 6.69 23.70 -20.56
CA VAL A 330 6.57 23.44 -22.00
C VAL A 330 5.11 23.22 -22.41
N THR A 331 4.33 22.51 -21.59
CA THR A 331 2.89 22.30 -21.85
C THR A 331 2.13 23.63 -21.84
N GLU A 332 2.44 24.51 -20.88
CA GLU A 332 1.83 25.85 -20.78
C GLU A 332 2.19 26.76 -21.96
N THR A 333 3.44 26.71 -22.44
CA THR A 333 3.92 27.57 -23.54
C THR A 333 3.54 27.07 -24.93
N THR A 334 3.53 25.75 -25.14
CA THR A 334 3.27 25.14 -26.47
C THR A 334 1.83 24.67 -26.65
N GLY A 335 1.05 24.56 -25.57
CA GLY A 335 -0.30 23.99 -25.58
C GLY A 335 -0.35 22.49 -25.87
N ARG A 336 0.79 21.81 -26.05
CA ARG A 336 0.85 20.36 -26.29
C ARG A 336 0.95 19.63 -24.96
N PRO A 337 -0.02 18.75 -24.61
CA PRO A 337 0.03 18.02 -23.35
C PRO A 337 1.18 17.02 -23.35
N ILE A 338 2.18 17.25 -22.51
CA ILE A 338 3.26 16.30 -22.27
C ILE A 338 2.86 15.43 -21.07
N PRO A 339 2.94 14.09 -21.15
CA PRO A 339 2.63 13.19 -20.04
C PRO A 339 3.73 13.22 -18.95
N ARG A 340 3.90 14.38 -18.31
CA ARG A 340 4.97 14.67 -17.34
C ARG A 340 5.07 13.67 -16.19
N GLY A 341 3.94 13.13 -15.73
CA GLY A 341 3.90 12.13 -14.67
C GLY A 341 4.59 10.82 -15.05
N TRP A 342 4.40 10.35 -16.29
CA TRP A 342 5.06 9.13 -16.76
C TRP A 342 6.57 9.30 -16.85
N TYR A 343 7.05 10.45 -17.33
CA TYR A 343 8.49 10.73 -17.38
C TYR A 343 9.11 10.87 -15.98
N ALA A 344 8.39 11.47 -15.04
CA ALA A 344 8.80 11.54 -13.64
C ALA A 344 8.91 10.13 -13.02
N ILE A 345 7.90 9.28 -13.22
CA ILE A 345 7.92 7.88 -12.77
C ILE A 345 9.07 7.10 -13.42
N LEU A 346 9.24 7.22 -14.74
CA LEU A 346 10.32 6.57 -15.48
C LEU A 346 11.71 7.00 -14.97
N SER A 347 11.87 8.27 -14.61
CA SER A 347 13.10 8.76 -13.99
C SER A 347 13.35 8.09 -12.64
N ILE A 348 12.38 8.11 -11.74
CA ILE A 348 12.52 7.48 -10.41
C ILE A 348 12.87 5.99 -10.55
N VAL A 349 12.10 5.27 -11.36
CA VAL A 349 12.31 3.82 -11.57
C VAL A 349 13.65 3.56 -12.26
N GLY A 350 13.99 4.32 -13.30
CA GLY A 350 15.22 4.14 -14.06
C GLY A 350 16.47 4.37 -13.21
N PHE A 351 16.49 5.43 -12.41
CA PHE A 351 17.60 5.69 -11.48
C PHE A 351 17.67 4.67 -10.35
N SER A 352 16.55 4.25 -9.77
CA SER A 352 16.55 3.22 -8.71
C SER A 352 17.01 1.85 -9.22
N LEU A 353 16.61 1.45 -10.43
CA LEU A 353 17.06 0.20 -11.05
C LEU A 353 18.53 0.27 -11.49
N GLY A 354 18.94 1.42 -12.05
CA GLY A 354 20.34 1.67 -12.37
C GLY A 354 21.21 1.60 -11.12
N GLY A 355 20.80 2.27 -10.04
CA GLY A 355 21.45 2.21 -8.74
C GLY A 355 21.55 0.78 -8.21
N TRP A 356 20.49 -0.02 -8.32
CA TRP A 356 20.52 -1.43 -7.90
C TRP A 356 21.60 -2.21 -8.66
N PHE A 357 21.67 -2.04 -9.98
CA PHE A 357 22.65 -2.70 -10.82
C PHE A 357 24.08 -2.25 -10.49
N PHE A 358 24.34 -0.94 -10.45
CA PHE A 358 25.69 -0.40 -10.22
C PHE A 358 26.22 -0.70 -8.82
N VAL A 359 25.39 -0.55 -7.80
CA VAL A 359 25.77 -0.84 -6.40
C VAL A 359 26.04 -2.34 -6.21
N GLY A 360 25.25 -3.20 -6.88
CA GLY A 360 25.44 -4.64 -6.82
C GLY A 360 26.69 -5.18 -7.53
N THR A 361 27.38 -4.35 -8.34
CA THR A 361 28.63 -4.77 -9.04
C THR A 361 29.88 -4.69 -8.17
N GLU A 362 29.82 -4.04 -7.00
CA GLU A 362 30.96 -3.99 -6.10
C GLU A 362 31.19 -5.35 -5.44
N ALA A 363 32.36 -5.94 -5.66
CA ALA A 363 32.72 -7.25 -5.11
C ALA A 363 32.74 -7.18 -3.58
N PRO A 364 31.89 -7.94 -2.87
CA PRO A 364 31.95 -8.03 -1.42
C PRO A 364 33.15 -8.89 -1.01
N PRO A 365 33.59 -8.82 0.26
CA PRO A 365 34.68 -9.68 0.73
C PRO A 365 34.35 -11.15 0.47
N GLU A 366 35.32 -11.89 -0.10
CA GLU A 366 35.16 -13.33 -0.37
C GLU A 366 35.21 -14.16 0.91
N GLN A 367 35.92 -13.65 1.93
CA GLN A 367 36.05 -14.30 3.23
C GLN A 367 35.59 -13.37 4.36
N ILE A 368 34.86 -13.94 5.31
CA ILE A 368 34.41 -13.25 6.52
C ILE A 368 35.28 -13.71 7.70
N PRO A 369 35.85 -12.78 8.49
CA PRO A 369 36.49 -13.12 9.75
C PRO A 369 35.42 -13.44 10.81
N ILE A 370 35.39 -14.68 11.28
CA ILE A 370 34.50 -15.13 12.37
C ILE A 370 35.33 -15.47 13.61
N VAL A 371 34.81 -15.15 14.79
CA VAL A 371 35.45 -15.53 16.05
C VAL A 371 34.86 -16.85 16.52
N GLN A 372 35.61 -17.94 16.38
CA GLN A 372 35.23 -19.28 16.82
C GLN A 372 36.20 -19.72 17.93
N ASP A 373 35.65 -20.02 19.12
CA ASP A 373 36.44 -20.42 20.31
C ASP A 373 37.58 -19.45 20.69
N GLY A 374 37.42 -18.16 20.36
CA GLY A 374 38.40 -17.11 20.65
C GLY A 374 39.49 -16.91 19.58
N GLU A 375 39.47 -17.67 18.49
CA GLU A 375 40.33 -17.49 17.32
C GLU A 375 39.56 -16.89 16.14
N ILE A 376 40.23 -16.06 15.33
CA ILE A 376 39.66 -15.50 14.11
C ILE A 376 39.89 -16.50 12.97
N VAL A 377 38.80 -17.16 12.54
CA VAL A 377 38.79 -18.07 11.40
C VAL A 377 38.20 -17.34 10.19
N TYR A 378 38.85 -17.42 9.05
CA TYR A 378 38.32 -16.88 7.80
C TYR A 378 37.51 -17.94 7.09
N MET A 379 36.20 -17.72 6.95
CA MET A 379 35.29 -18.61 6.22
C MET A 379 34.88 -17.98 4.90
N ASP A 380 34.62 -18.83 3.90
CA ASP A 380 33.99 -18.41 2.65
C ASP A 380 32.64 -17.73 2.93
N ARG A 381 32.43 -16.55 2.35
CA ARG A 381 31.26 -15.71 2.61
C ARG A 381 29.96 -16.46 2.34
N VAL A 382 29.85 -17.10 1.18
CA VAL A 382 28.59 -17.75 0.78
C VAL A 382 28.28 -18.88 1.74
N SER A 383 29.28 -19.72 2.03
CA SER A 383 29.14 -20.85 2.95
C SER A 383 28.70 -20.40 4.34
N TYR A 384 29.31 -19.34 4.88
CA TYR A 384 28.96 -18.79 6.19
C TYR A 384 27.56 -18.15 6.20
N LEU A 385 27.22 -17.32 5.21
CA LEU A 385 25.92 -16.65 5.17
C LEU A 385 24.74 -17.62 4.99
N THR A 386 24.99 -18.81 4.43
CA THR A 386 24.01 -19.89 4.34
C THR A 386 23.93 -20.78 5.58
N SER A 387 24.85 -20.65 6.54
CA SER A 387 24.82 -21.45 7.76
C SER A 387 23.80 -20.90 8.77
N GLU A 388 23.42 -21.74 9.74
CA GLU A 388 22.57 -21.34 10.87
C GLU A 388 23.28 -20.39 11.84
N ASP A 389 24.62 -20.32 11.78
CA ASP A 389 25.44 -19.51 12.69
C ASP A 389 25.47 -18.02 12.32
N ALA A 390 25.17 -17.67 11.06
CA ALA A 390 25.18 -16.29 10.60
C ALA A 390 23.98 -15.52 11.16
N THR A 391 24.26 -14.45 11.92
CA THR A 391 23.21 -13.60 12.50
C THR A 391 22.52 -12.75 11.43
N ARG A 392 21.31 -12.26 11.76
CA ARG A 392 20.52 -11.39 10.88
C ARG A 392 21.33 -10.17 10.39
N ASP A 393 22.02 -9.51 11.31
CA ASP A 393 22.74 -8.28 11.03
C ASP A 393 24.02 -8.55 10.21
N GLU A 394 24.69 -9.68 10.43
CA GLU A 394 25.81 -10.12 9.58
C GLU A 394 25.36 -10.43 8.15
N LYS A 395 24.21 -11.10 7.99
CA LYS A 395 23.61 -11.32 6.66
C LYS A 395 23.34 -10.00 5.92
N ALA A 396 22.85 -8.98 6.62
CA ALA A 396 22.63 -7.66 6.03
C ALA A 396 23.96 -6.91 5.74
N LEU A 397 24.97 -7.04 6.61
CA LEU A 397 26.25 -6.36 6.47
C LEU A 397 27.05 -6.86 5.26
N TYR A 398 27.06 -8.17 5.03
CA TYR A 398 27.85 -8.81 3.96
C TYR A 398 27.04 -9.10 2.68
N SER A 399 25.79 -8.63 2.61
CA SER A 399 24.97 -8.75 1.40
C SER A 399 25.43 -7.81 0.29
N VAL A 400 25.28 -8.27 -0.95
CA VAL A 400 25.58 -7.51 -2.17
C VAL A 400 24.43 -6.57 -2.57
N GLU A 401 23.22 -6.91 -2.14
CA GLU A 401 22.00 -6.24 -2.55
C GLU A 401 21.74 -5.03 -1.64
N PRO A 402 21.14 -3.93 -2.13
CA PRO A 402 20.80 -2.78 -1.27
C PRO A 402 19.81 -3.10 -0.14
N PHE A 403 18.96 -4.10 -0.34
CA PHE A 403 18.05 -4.62 0.67
C PHE A 403 18.12 -6.13 0.69
N LEU A 404 18.11 -6.70 1.88
CA LEU A 404 17.98 -8.13 2.07
C LEU A 404 16.54 -8.45 2.50
N VAL A 405 15.90 -9.37 1.79
CA VAL A 405 14.58 -9.88 2.15
C VAL A 405 14.75 -11.24 2.83
N LEU A 406 14.45 -11.30 4.12
CA LEU A 406 14.46 -12.55 4.88
C LEU A 406 13.04 -13.08 5.00
N LEU A 407 12.82 -14.29 4.48
CA LEU A 407 11.55 -14.98 4.62
C LEU A 407 11.36 -15.44 6.07
N PRO A 408 10.12 -15.49 6.58
CA PRO A 408 9.90 -15.94 7.95
C PRO A 408 10.24 -17.42 8.09
N GLU A 409 11.00 -17.74 9.14
CA GLU A 409 11.43 -19.10 9.44
C GLU A 409 10.98 -19.49 10.84
N LYS A 410 10.40 -20.69 10.97
CA LYS A 410 9.84 -21.21 12.21
C LYS A 410 10.31 -22.65 12.45
N PRO A 411 11.53 -22.86 12.98
CA PRO A 411 12.09 -24.20 13.13
C PRO A 411 11.34 -25.09 14.15
N LYS A 412 10.70 -24.51 15.18
CA LYS A 412 9.87 -25.26 16.15
C LYS A 412 8.63 -24.48 16.63
N PHE A 413 8.82 -23.59 17.61
CA PHE A 413 7.71 -22.95 18.33
C PHE A 413 7.67 -21.43 18.21
N ARG A 414 8.78 -20.80 17.80
CA ARG A 414 8.93 -19.35 17.66
C ARG A 414 9.55 -19.06 16.31
N PHE A 415 9.17 -17.92 15.73
CA PHE A 415 9.81 -17.39 14.54
C PHE A 415 11.20 -16.87 14.91
N THR A 416 12.20 -17.28 14.14
CA THR A 416 13.59 -16.81 14.24
C THR A 416 13.88 -15.69 13.25
N GLN A 417 13.16 -15.66 12.13
CA GLN A 417 13.26 -14.66 11.07
C GLN A 417 11.88 -14.11 10.71
N GLY A 418 11.84 -12.91 10.12
CA GLY A 418 10.60 -12.26 9.68
C GLY A 418 10.12 -11.18 10.64
N THR A 419 9.49 -10.15 10.09
CA THR A 419 8.91 -9.06 10.88
C THR A 419 7.61 -9.54 11.50
N GLN A 420 7.59 -9.64 12.83
CA GLN A 420 6.41 -9.99 13.61
C GLN A 420 5.66 -8.72 14.01
N VAL A 421 4.36 -8.69 13.75
CA VAL A 421 3.45 -7.61 14.10
C VAL A 421 2.44 -8.15 15.09
N THR A 422 2.33 -7.47 16.23
CA THR A 422 1.42 -7.88 17.30
C THR A 422 -0.06 -7.92 16.84
N PRO A 423 -0.88 -8.80 17.43
CA PRO A 423 -2.29 -8.90 17.06
C PRO A 423 -3.07 -7.63 17.40
N GLU A 424 -2.70 -6.91 18.47
CA GLU A 424 -3.28 -5.62 18.84
C GLU A 424 -3.01 -4.56 17.76
N TYR A 425 -1.76 -4.46 17.31
CA TYR A 425 -1.38 -3.50 16.27
C TYR A 425 -2.02 -3.85 14.93
N THR A 426 -2.07 -5.14 14.57
CA THR A 426 -2.73 -5.61 13.34
C THR A 426 -4.22 -5.29 13.35
N ALA A 427 -4.91 -5.56 14.46
CA ALA A 427 -6.32 -5.23 14.63
C ALA A 427 -6.57 -3.71 14.55
N LEU A 428 -5.66 -2.91 15.12
CA LEU A 428 -5.72 -1.45 15.03
C LEU A 428 -5.60 -0.96 13.59
N VAL A 429 -4.58 -1.40 12.87
CA VAL A 429 -4.37 -0.99 11.47
C VAL A 429 -5.55 -1.44 10.62
N LEU A 430 -6.00 -2.69 10.76
CA LEU A 430 -7.10 -3.23 9.99
C LEU A 430 -8.41 -2.50 10.26
N GLY A 431 -8.73 -2.24 11.53
CA GLY A 431 -9.91 -1.48 11.91
C GLY A 431 -9.87 -0.05 11.39
N LEU A 432 -8.72 0.62 11.48
CA LEU A 432 -8.51 1.96 10.94
C LEU A 432 -8.67 1.98 9.42
N VAL A 433 -8.10 1.00 8.70
CA VAL A 433 -8.19 0.88 7.25
C VAL A 433 -9.64 0.75 6.81
N ILE A 434 -10.37 -0.19 7.41
CA ILE A 434 -11.76 -0.49 7.04
C ILE A 434 -12.66 0.71 7.37
N TYR A 435 -12.54 1.27 8.57
CA TYR A 435 -13.29 2.46 8.98
C TYR A 435 -13.04 3.63 8.01
N THR A 436 -11.78 3.99 7.80
CA THR A 436 -11.40 5.16 6.99
C THR A 436 -11.79 4.97 5.52
N SER A 437 -11.68 3.75 5.00
CA SER A 437 -12.07 3.45 3.61
C SER A 437 -13.56 3.72 3.34
N ALA A 438 -14.43 3.54 4.33
CA ALA A 438 -15.85 3.85 4.20
C ALA A 438 -16.12 5.36 4.05
N PHE A 439 -15.34 6.21 4.73
CA PHE A 439 -15.40 7.67 4.54
C PHE A 439 -14.85 8.08 3.18
N ILE A 440 -13.73 7.49 2.75
CA ILE A 440 -13.16 7.74 1.42
C ILE A 440 -14.15 7.31 0.33
N ALA A 441 -14.80 6.16 0.47
CA ALA A 441 -15.81 5.69 -0.47
C ALA A 441 -16.99 6.65 -0.62
N GLU A 442 -17.43 7.27 0.48
CA GLU A 442 -18.47 8.29 0.44
C GLU A 442 -18.01 9.55 -0.31
N ILE A 443 -16.77 10.00 -0.07
CA ILE A 443 -16.18 11.15 -0.78
C ILE A 443 -16.08 10.86 -2.27
N VAL A 444 -15.69 9.65 -2.67
CA VAL A 444 -15.60 9.23 -4.08
C VAL A 444 -16.97 9.16 -4.75
N ARG A 445 -18.04 8.90 -3.98
CA ARG A 445 -19.42 8.86 -4.48
C ARG A 445 -20.02 10.25 -4.70
N ALA A 446 -19.67 11.21 -3.83
CA ALA A 446 -20.16 12.59 -3.86
C ALA A 446 -19.64 13.35 -5.08
#